data_AF-A0A0F6HGF1-F1
#
_entry.id   AF-A0A0F6HGF1-F1
#
_cell.length_a   1.000
_cell.length_b   1.000
_cell.length_c   1.000
_cell.angle_alpha   90.00
_cell.angle_beta   90.00
_cell.angle_gamma   90.00
#
_symmetry.space_group_name_H-M   'P 1'
#
loop_
_entity.id
_entity.type
_entity.pdbx_description
1 polymer ?
#
loop_
_entity_poly.entity_id
_entity_poly.type
_entity_poly.pdbx_seq_one_letter_code
_entity_poly.pdbx_strand_id
1 'polypeptide(L)'
;MDDRSKQLRKLIVEMMESEKRGHIGPALSLIEILRVLYDDILKYDSKKPNWENRDRLILSKGHGCLALYSILADKGFFPLDVLKTFGKPDSILGGHPERGKIPGVEASTGALGHGLSIGVGIAIAAKIKKKDHRVFVITGDGEINEGSVWEAALCASKHSLSNLAVIIDYNKLQSYGLTKDVLDLEPLMDKWKSFGFAIEEVDGHNIKELKSLFSKLPLNKTKPTAIIAHTIKGKGFVMAEGNPQWHHKNKITPEEFSVMYQSLN
;
A
#
# COMPACT_ATOMS: atom_id res chain seq x y z
N MET A 1 -14.74 -7.61 -10.12
CA MET A 1 -14.24 -6.24 -9.89
C MET A 1 -15.42 -5.29 -10.06
N ASP A 2 -15.66 -4.38 -9.12
CA ASP A 2 -16.76 -3.41 -9.20
C ASP A 2 -16.34 -2.08 -9.87
N ASP A 3 -17.30 -1.19 -10.11
CA ASP A 3 -17.06 0.07 -10.84
C ASP A 3 -16.12 1.02 -10.11
N ARG A 4 -16.17 1.04 -8.78
CA ARG A 4 -15.28 1.87 -7.96
C ARG A 4 -13.82 1.41 -8.09
N SER A 5 -13.59 0.11 -8.06
CA SER A 5 -12.28 -0.49 -8.30
C SER A 5 -11.80 -0.31 -9.75
N LYS A 6 -12.71 -0.31 -10.74
CA LYS A 6 -12.39 0.05 -12.13
C LYS A 6 -11.97 1.51 -12.27
N GLN A 7 -12.71 2.43 -11.66
CA GLN A 7 -12.42 3.87 -11.72
C GLN A 7 -11.05 4.22 -11.13
N LEU A 8 -10.69 3.63 -9.99
CA LEU A 8 -9.37 3.85 -9.38
C LEU A 8 -8.22 3.30 -10.25
N ARG A 9 -8.44 2.17 -10.93
CA ARG A 9 -7.50 1.64 -11.92
C ARG A 9 -7.40 2.54 -13.15
N LYS A 10 -8.52 3.12 -13.59
CA LYS A 10 -8.53 4.11 -14.68
C LYS A 10 -7.63 5.30 -14.38
N LEU A 11 -7.67 5.84 -13.15
CA LEU A 11 -6.77 6.91 -12.72
C LEU A 11 -5.29 6.50 -12.80
N ILE A 12 -4.95 5.24 -12.48
CA ILE A 12 -3.58 4.73 -12.66
C ILE A 12 -3.19 4.74 -14.14
N VAL A 13 -4.06 4.24 -15.02
CA VAL A 13 -3.80 4.19 -16.46
C VAL A 13 -3.60 5.61 -17.02
N GLU A 14 -4.49 6.56 -16.68
CA GLU A 14 -4.39 7.97 -17.08
C GLU A 14 -3.11 8.64 -16.58
N MET A 15 -2.72 8.39 -15.32
CA MET A 15 -1.47 8.90 -14.75
C MET A 15 -0.25 8.39 -15.54
N MET A 16 -0.29 7.12 -15.94
CA MET A 16 0.79 6.45 -16.66
C MET A 16 0.96 6.94 -18.10
N GLU A 17 -0.06 7.55 -18.72
CA GLU A 17 0.08 8.16 -20.05
C GLU A 17 1.13 9.28 -20.06
N SER A 18 1.36 9.93 -18.91
CA SER A 18 2.33 11.03 -18.74
C SER A 18 3.77 10.61 -19.01
N GLU A 19 4.19 9.43 -18.54
CA GLU A 19 5.58 8.95 -18.59
C GLU A 19 5.77 7.64 -19.36
N LYS A 20 4.68 6.91 -19.64
CA LYS A 20 4.67 5.59 -20.30
C LYS A 20 5.59 4.56 -19.60
N ARG A 21 5.83 4.73 -18.30
CA ARG A 21 6.63 3.84 -17.45
C ARG A 21 6.22 3.95 -15.98
N GLY A 22 6.43 2.87 -15.23
CA GLY A 22 6.14 2.83 -13.80
C GLY A 22 5.83 1.42 -13.29
N HIS A 23 5.59 1.32 -11.98
CA HIS A 23 5.33 0.06 -11.30
C HIS A 23 3.83 -0.27 -11.25
N ILE A 24 3.27 -0.55 -12.41
CA ILE A 24 1.83 -0.76 -12.56
C ILE A 24 1.35 -2.06 -11.89
N GLY A 25 2.05 -3.19 -12.06
CA GLY A 25 1.69 -4.46 -11.42
C GLY A 25 1.59 -4.36 -9.89
N PRO A 26 2.62 -3.83 -9.19
CA PRO A 26 2.60 -3.60 -7.76
C PRO A 26 1.56 -2.58 -7.28
N ALA A 27 1.16 -1.62 -8.11
CA ALA A 27 0.13 -0.65 -7.77
C ALA A 27 -1.27 -1.28 -7.84
N LEU A 28 -1.53 -2.10 -8.86
CA LEU A 28 -2.85 -2.68 -9.11
C LEU A 28 -3.28 -3.72 -8.07
N SER A 29 -2.33 -4.41 -7.43
CA SER A 29 -2.62 -5.31 -6.30
C SER A 29 -3.15 -4.58 -5.07
N LEU A 30 -2.87 -3.27 -4.94
CA LEU A 30 -3.20 -2.48 -3.75
C LEU A 30 -4.58 -1.82 -3.77
N ILE A 31 -5.27 -1.83 -4.91
CA ILE A 31 -6.45 -0.98 -5.11
C ILE A 31 -7.53 -1.25 -4.08
N GLU A 32 -7.91 -2.51 -3.89
CA GLU A 32 -8.96 -2.87 -2.93
C GLU A 32 -8.53 -2.58 -1.48
N ILE A 33 -7.27 -2.84 -1.12
CA ILE A 33 -6.72 -2.56 0.22
C ILE A 33 -6.78 -1.06 0.53
N LEU A 34 -6.20 -0.23 -0.35
CA LEU A 34 -6.17 1.23 -0.16
C LEU A 34 -7.57 1.82 -0.20
N ARG A 35 -8.41 1.34 -1.13
CA ARG A 35 -9.80 1.78 -1.23
C ARG A 35 -10.54 1.56 0.08
N VAL A 36 -10.54 0.34 0.63
CA VAL A 36 -11.25 0.08 1.90
C VAL A 36 -10.69 0.93 3.03
N LEU A 37 -9.36 1.09 3.11
CA LEU A 37 -8.76 1.95 4.13
C LEU A 37 -9.26 3.40 4.02
N TYR A 38 -9.25 4.00 2.84
CA TYR A 38 -9.63 5.41 2.66
C TYR A 38 -11.14 5.67 2.53
N ASP A 39 -11.92 4.68 2.09
CA ASP A 39 -13.38 4.77 1.97
C ASP A 39 -14.06 4.52 3.33
N ASP A 40 -13.55 3.60 4.14
CA ASP A 40 -14.30 3.06 5.28
C ASP A 40 -13.60 3.11 6.64
N ILE A 41 -12.25 3.12 6.69
CA ILE A 41 -11.52 2.81 7.94
C ILE A 41 -10.79 4.01 8.51
N LEU A 42 -10.00 4.70 7.68
CA LEU A 42 -9.13 5.77 8.13
C LEU A 42 -9.93 7.00 8.53
N LYS A 43 -9.63 7.53 9.71
CA LYS A 43 -10.08 8.85 10.15
C LYS A 43 -9.16 9.92 9.58
N TYR A 44 -9.59 10.71 8.61
CA TYR A 44 -8.82 11.83 8.06
C TYR A 44 -9.71 12.98 7.58
N ASP A 45 -9.08 14.10 7.27
CA ASP A 45 -9.67 15.24 6.56
C ASP A 45 -8.68 15.66 5.47
N SER A 46 -9.04 15.47 4.20
CA SER A 46 -8.16 15.77 3.07
C SER A 46 -7.86 17.26 2.91
N LYS A 47 -8.72 18.14 3.45
CA LYS A 47 -8.47 19.59 3.52
C LYS A 47 -7.54 19.96 4.67
N LYS A 48 -7.27 19.04 5.60
CA LYS A 48 -6.34 19.20 6.72
C LYS A 48 -5.36 18.02 6.77
N PRO A 49 -4.49 17.87 5.76
CA PRO A 49 -3.56 16.74 5.67
C PRO A 49 -2.54 16.68 6.83
N ASN A 50 -2.39 17.77 7.60
CA ASN A 50 -1.53 17.84 8.78
C ASN A 50 -2.32 17.74 10.11
N TRP A 51 -3.62 17.39 10.07
CA TRP A 51 -4.43 17.24 11.28
C TRP A 51 -3.79 16.24 12.25
N GLU A 52 -3.49 16.67 13.47
CA GLU A 52 -2.73 15.84 14.42
C GLU A 52 -3.40 14.50 14.74
N ASN A 53 -4.73 14.48 14.91
CA ASN A 53 -5.48 13.31 15.40
C ASN A 53 -6.05 12.41 14.30
N ARG A 54 -5.67 12.61 13.02
CA ARG A 54 -6.04 11.68 11.95
C ARG A 54 -5.27 10.37 12.07
N ASP A 55 -5.72 9.31 11.42
CA ASP A 55 -4.94 8.09 11.24
C ASP A 55 -3.80 8.31 10.24
N ARG A 56 -2.78 7.46 10.30
CA ARG A 56 -1.58 7.53 9.45
C ARG A 56 -1.52 6.29 8.56
N LEU A 57 -1.25 6.46 7.28
CA LEU A 57 -1.01 5.36 6.35
C LEU A 57 0.34 5.54 5.66
N ILE A 58 1.23 4.58 5.86
CA ILE A 58 2.54 4.52 5.23
C ILE A 58 2.52 3.44 4.15
N LEU A 59 2.74 3.83 2.90
CA LEU A 59 3.02 2.89 1.83
C LEU A 59 4.53 2.56 1.85
N SER A 60 4.91 1.50 2.55
CA SER A 60 6.30 1.06 2.71
C SER A 60 6.88 0.55 1.40
N LYS A 61 6.10 -0.25 0.66
CA LYS A 61 6.37 -0.63 -0.74
C LYS A 61 6.15 0.56 -1.69
N GLY A 62 6.97 1.58 -1.53
CA GLY A 62 6.80 2.91 -2.15
C GLY A 62 6.70 2.88 -3.67
N HIS A 63 7.25 1.88 -4.33
CA HIS A 63 7.09 1.71 -5.78
C HIS A 63 5.62 1.51 -6.20
N GLY A 64 4.72 1.05 -5.30
CA GLY A 64 3.27 1.04 -5.52
C GLY A 64 2.59 2.42 -5.52
N CYS A 65 3.35 3.50 -5.64
CA CYS A 65 2.91 4.89 -5.48
C CYS A 65 1.73 5.30 -6.37
N LEU A 66 1.62 4.75 -7.58
CA LEU A 66 0.53 5.06 -8.50
C LEU A 66 -0.84 4.81 -7.85
N ALA A 67 -0.98 3.74 -7.07
CA ALA A 67 -2.24 3.45 -6.37
C ALA A 67 -2.50 4.43 -5.22
N LEU A 68 -1.46 4.79 -4.46
CA LEU A 68 -1.58 5.77 -3.38
C LEU A 68 -1.95 7.14 -3.94
N TYR A 69 -1.30 7.58 -5.02
CA TYR A 69 -1.58 8.87 -5.64
C TYR A 69 -2.99 8.94 -6.22
N SER A 70 -3.44 7.89 -6.90
CA SER A 70 -4.82 7.81 -7.41
C SER A 70 -5.85 7.94 -6.28
N ILE A 71 -5.62 7.26 -5.15
CA ILE A 71 -6.51 7.34 -3.98
C ILE A 71 -6.45 8.73 -3.33
N LEU A 72 -5.27 9.32 -3.14
CA LEU A 72 -5.14 10.65 -2.54
C LEU A 72 -5.80 11.74 -3.40
N ALA A 73 -5.63 11.68 -4.73
CA ALA A 73 -6.28 12.58 -5.67
C ALA A 73 -7.81 12.43 -5.62
N ASP A 74 -8.30 11.18 -5.65
CA ASP A 74 -9.72 10.85 -5.53
C ASP A 74 -10.35 11.33 -4.22
N LYS A 75 -9.59 11.28 -3.11
CA LYS A 75 -10.01 11.80 -1.80
C LYS A 75 -9.84 13.31 -1.65
N GLY A 76 -9.37 14.00 -2.68
CA GLY A 76 -9.24 15.46 -2.70
C GLY A 76 -8.11 16.01 -1.84
N PHE A 77 -7.05 15.21 -1.59
CA PHE A 77 -5.81 15.75 -1.00
C PHE A 77 -5.11 16.73 -1.94
N PHE A 78 -5.30 16.54 -3.24
CA PHE A 78 -4.90 17.45 -4.31
C PHE A 78 -5.81 17.24 -5.53
N PRO A 79 -5.86 18.20 -6.48
CA PRO A 79 -6.68 18.09 -7.69
C PRO A 79 -6.34 16.88 -8.58
N LEU A 80 -7.35 16.27 -9.21
CA LEU A 80 -7.18 15.07 -10.06
C LEU A 80 -6.28 15.30 -11.27
N ASP A 81 -6.27 16.50 -11.84
CA ASP A 81 -5.44 16.87 -13.00
C ASP A 81 -3.93 16.83 -12.70
N VAL A 82 -3.54 16.96 -11.42
CA VAL A 82 -2.14 16.79 -11.00
C VAL A 82 -1.61 15.41 -11.35
N LEU A 83 -2.45 14.37 -11.42
CA LEU A 83 -2.03 13.03 -11.85
C LEU A 83 -1.40 13.02 -13.25
N LYS A 84 -1.85 13.92 -14.15
CA LYS A 84 -1.31 14.05 -15.53
C LYS A 84 0.09 14.67 -15.57
N THR A 85 0.59 15.14 -14.43
CA THR A 85 1.94 15.70 -14.30
C THR A 85 2.93 14.67 -13.78
N PHE A 86 2.52 13.44 -13.47
CA PHE A 86 3.37 12.41 -12.89
C PHE A 86 4.72 12.28 -13.62
N GLY A 87 5.81 12.26 -12.84
CA GLY A 87 7.19 12.11 -13.31
C GLY A 87 7.78 13.32 -14.04
N LYS A 88 7.02 14.41 -14.25
CA LYS A 88 7.55 15.66 -14.80
C LYS A 88 8.41 16.40 -13.76
N PRO A 89 9.44 17.18 -14.19
CA PRO A 89 10.36 17.86 -13.28
C PRO A 89 9.67 18.71 -12.19
N ASP A 90 8.64 19.47 -12.58
CA ASP A 90 7.91 20.37 -11.67
C ASP A 90 6.75 19.69 -10.94
N SER A 91 6.55 18.39 -11.16
CA SER A 91 5.46 17.66 -10.52
C SER A 91 5.76 17.37 -9.05
N ILE A 92 4.71 17.42 -8.23
CA ILE A 92 4.77 16.86 -6.88
C ILE A 92 4.81 15.33 -6.89
N LEU A 93 4.40 14.68 -7.97
CA LEU A 93 4.25 13.22 -8.07
C LEU A 93 5.46 12.59 -8.77
N GLY A 94 6.41 12.09 -7.97
CA GLY A 94 7.57 11.33 -8.45
C GLY A 94 7.35 9.81 -8.42
N GLY A 95 8.35 9.04 -8.88
CA GLY A 95 8.30 7.57 -8.92
C GLY A 95 8.22 6.87 -7.55
N HIS A 96 8.38 7.62 -6.45
CA HIS A 96 8.17 7.17 -5.08
C HIS A 96 7.53 8.29 -4.24
N PRO A 97 6.75 7.95 -3.19
CA PRO A 97 6.10 8.95 -2.33
C PRO A 97 7.14 9.80 -1.61
N GLU A 98 6.87 11.11 -1.51
CA GLU A 98 7.75 12.06 -0.83
C GLU A 98 6.96 12.86 0.21
N ARG A 99 7.34 12.70 1.48
CA ARG A 99 6.74 13.44 2.60
C ARG A 99 7.10 14.91 2.50
N GLY A 100 6.10 15.78 2.69
CA GLY A 100 6.28 17.23 2.63
C GLY A 100 6.07 17.82 1.24
N LYS A 101 6.21 17.01 0.19
CA LYS A 101 5.87 17.40 -1.19
C LYS A 101 4.44 17.03 -1.55
N ILE A 102 3.98 15.84 -1.18
CA ILE A 102 2.65 15.32 -1.55
C ILE A 102 1.71 15.35 -0.33
N PRO A 103 0.60 16.11 -0.37
CA PRO A 103 -0.39 16.10 0.69
C PRO A 103 -0.96 14.70 0.95
N GLY A 104 -0.95 14.27 2.22
CA GLY A 104 -1.43 12.94 2.62
C GLY A 104 -0.36 11.83 2.62
N VAL A 105 0.85 12.09 2.11
CA VAL A 105 1.98 11.16 2.21
C VAL A 105 2.72 11.34 3.54
N GLU A 106 2.80 10.27 4.33
CA GLU A 106 3.35 10.30 5.69
C GLU A 106 4.87 10.21 5.76
N ALA A 107 5.48 9.55 4.78
CA ALA A 107 6.88 9.18 4.77
C ALA A 107 7.39 9.16 3.34
N SER A 108 8.63 9.60 3.16
CA SER A 108 9.34 9.36 1.91
C SER A 108 9.78 7.90 1.90
N THR A 109 9.23 7.10 0.98
CA THR A 109 9.50 5.66 0.88
C THR A 109 10.10 5.31 -0.48
N GLY A 110 10.48 4.05 -0.69
CA GLY A 110 11.12 3.58 -1.92
C GLY A 110 12.29 2.65 -1.63
N ALA A 111 13.11 3.00 -0.64
CA ALA A 111 14.02 2.05 -0.01
C ALA A 111 13.21 1.08 0.85
N LEU A 112 13.09 -0.17 0.40
CA LEU A 112 12.30 -1.20 1.06
C LEU A 112 12.75 -1.43 2.51
N GLY A 113 11.83 -1.87 3.36
CA GLY A 113 12.07 -2.25 4.75
C GLY A 113 11.97 -1.10 5.76
N HIS A 114 12.08 0.15 5.32
CA HIS A 114 12.09 1.30 6.24
C HIS A 114 10.70 1.74 6.74
N GLY A 115 9.64 1.53 5.96
CA GLY A 115 8.33 2.10 6.29
C GLY A 115 7.72 1.52 7.55
N LEU A 116 7.98 0.24 7.88
CA LEU A 116 7.55 -0.33 9.15
C LEU A 116 8.25 0.32 10.34
N SER A 117 9.57 0.52 10.28
CA SER A 117 10.32 1.21 11.35
C SER A 117 9.79 2.63 11.58
N ILE A 118 9.47 3.37 10.51
CA ILE A 118 8.84 4.69 10.60
C ILE A 118 7.45 4.58 11.27
N GLY A 119 6.64 3.61 10.86
CA GLY A 119 5.32 3.35 11.44
C GLY A 119 5.37 3.01 12.93
N VAL A 120 6.35 2.22 13.35
CA VAL A 120 6.62 1.91 14.76
C VAL A 120 6.92 3.18 15.55
N GLY A 121 7.80 4.05 15.04
CA GLY A 121 8.11 5.34 15.67
C GLY A 121 6.88 6.23 15.84
N ILE A 122 6.03 6.32 14.80
CA ILE A 122 4.79 7.09 14.84
C ILE A 122 3.80 6.49 15.87
N ALA A 123 3.65 5.17 15.89
CA ALA A 123 2.76 4.49 16.83
C ALA A 123 3.20 4.65 18.29
N ILE A 124 4.52 4.61 18.56
CA ILE A 124 5.10 4.92 19.87
C ILE A 124 4.80 6.37 20.26
N ALA A 125 5.03 7.32 19.35
CA ALA A 125 4.78 8.74 19.60
C ALA A 125 3.30 9.01 19.94
N ALA A 126 2.37 8.35 19.26
CA ALA A 126 0.94 8.45 19.56
C ALA A 126 0.62 8.00 21.00
N LYS A 127 1.19 6.89 21.46
CA LYS A 127 1.03 6.41 22.84
C LYS A 127 1.61 7.37 23.87
N ILE A 128 2.84 7.86 23.65
CA ILE A 128 3.49 8.83 24.54
C ILE A 128 2.62 10.08 24.68
N LYS A 129 2.04 10.55 23.57
CA LYS A 129 1.17 11.73 23.51
C LYS A 129 -0.29 11.44 23.89
N LYS A 130 -0.62 10.21 24.31
CA LYS A 130 -1.99 9.77 24.64
C LYS A 130 -2.99 10.10 23.52
N LYS A 131 -2.61 9.80 22.28
CA LYS A 131 -3.46 9.95 21.10
C LYS A 131 -4.01 8.58 20.69
N ASP A 132 -5.28 8.57 20.28
CA ASP A 132 -6.00 7.34 19.94
C ASP A 132 -5.97 7.01 18.44
N HIS A 133 -5.24 7.78 17.62
CA HIS A 133 -5.14 7.52 16.20
C HIS A 133 -4.28 6.29 15.90
N ARG A 134 -4.54 5.71 14.74
CA ARG A 134 -3.95 4.45 14.29
C ARG A 134 -2.90 4.68 13.23
N VAL A 135 -2.00 3.71 13.11
CA VAL A 135 -0.94 3.68 12.11
C VAL A 135 -1.08 2.41 11.29
N PHE A 136 -1.21 2.58 9.99
CA PHE A 136 -1.26 1.51 9.01
C PHE A 136 0.03 1.55 8.18
N VAL A 137 0.67 0.40 8.00
CA VAL A 137 1.84 0.25 7.14
C VAL A 137 1.52 -0.82 6.11
N ILE A 138 1.59 -0.48 4.83
CA ILE A 138 1.43 -1.45 3.75
C ILE A 138 2.80 -1.84 3.22
N THR A 139 3.14 -3.12 3.31
CA THR A 139 4.41 -3.66 2.80
C THR A 139 4.17 -4.57 1.61
N GLY A 140 5.22 -4.81 0.82
CA GLY A 140 5.24 -5.92 -0.14
C GLY A 140 5.72 -7.22 0.50
N ASP A 141 5.41 -8.35 -0.10
CA ASP A 141 5.99 -9.64 0.28
C ASP A 141 7.50 -9.74 -0.01
N GLY A 142 7.97 -9.23 -1.14
CA GLY A 142 9.42 -9.10 -1.39
C GLY A 142 10.11 -8.11 -0.43
N GLU A 143 9.39 -7.08 0.04
CA GLU A 143 9.94 -6.11 0.99
C GLU A 143 10.24 -6.72 2.35
N ILE A 144 9.40 -7.65 2.83
CA ILE A 144 9.60 -8.27 4.15
C ILE A 144 10.75 -9.28 4.17
N ASN A 145 11.48 -9.44 3.07
CA ASN A 145 12.80 -10.07 3.08
C ASN A 145 13.85 -9.20 3.80
N GLU A 146 13.65 -7.87 3.86
CA GLU A 146 14.57 -6.96 4.55
C GLU A 146 14.61 -7.21 6.06
N GLY A 147 15.82 -7.34 6.61
CA GLY A 147 16.04 -7.58 8.04
C GLY A 147 15.43 -6.50 8.95
N SER A 148 15.43 -5.25 8.47
CA SER A 148 14.87 -4.09 9.18
C SER A 148 13.37 -4.22 9.49
N VAL A 149 12.60 -4.96 8.67
CA VAL A 149 11.19 -5.26 8.95
C VAL A 149 11.07 -6.10 10.22
N TRP A 150 11.93 -7.10 10.39
CA TRP A 150 11.91 -8.00 11.54
C TRP A 150 12.42 -7.31 12.81
N GLU A 151 13.43 -6.46 12.71
CA GLU A 151 13.84 -5.58 13.81
C GLU A 151 12.69 -4.67 14.27
N ALA A 152 11.97 -4.06 13.33
CA ALA A 152 10.82 -3.23 13.62
C ALA A 152 9.66 -4.03 14.25
N ALA A 153 9.43 -5.26 13.79
CA ALA A 153 8.43 -6.15 14.37
C ALA A 153 8.75 -6.50 15.84
N LEU A 154 10.00 -6.81 16.17
CA LEU A 154 10.42 -7.03 17.57
C LEU A 154 10.13 -5.79 18.44
N CYS A 155 10.46 -4.60 17.93
CA CYS A 155 10.21 -3.33 18.61
C CYS A 155 8.70 -3.09 18.82
N ALA A 156 7.88 -3.32 17.79
CA ALA A 156 6.43 -3.14 17.85
C ALA A 156 5.78 -4.02 18.94
N SER A 157 6.23 -5.26 19.04
CA SER A 157 5.78 -6.22 20.05
C SER A 157 6.25 -5.82 21.45
N LYS A 158 7.52 -5.44 21.61
CA LYS A 158 8.10 -4.96 22.88
C LYS A 158 7.31 -3.78 23.47
N HIS A 159 6.81 -2.88 22.62
CA HIS A 159 6.03 -1.71 23.02
C HIS A 159 4.50 -1.93 22.98
N SER A 160 4.05 -3.17 22.77
CA SER A 160 2.65 -3.59 22.77
C SER A 160 1.77 -2.73 21.83
N LEU A 161 2.28 -2.38 20.65
CA LEU A 161 1.70 -1.35 19.76
C LEU A 161 0.38 -1.77 19.08
N SER A 162 -0.70 -1.92 19.85
CA SER A 162 -2.04 -2.24 19.32
C SER A 162 -2.65 -1.16 18.43
N ASN A 163 -2.08 0.05 18.40
CA ASN A 163 -2.45 1.08 17.44
C ASN A 163 -1.73 0.94 16.07
N LEU A 164 -0.87 -0.07 15.90
CA LEU A 164 -0.16 -0.37 14.65
C LEU A 164 -0.77 -1.60 13.95
N ALA A 165 -1.06 -1.46 12.66
CA ALA A 165 -1.43 -2.55 11.76
C ALA A 165 -0.50 -2.58 10.54
N VAL A 166 0.09 -3.73 10.28
CA VAL A 166 0.90 -4.00 9.08
C VAL A 166 0.05 -4.84 8.13
N ILE A 167 -0.07 -4.40 6.88
CA ILE A 167 -0.80 -5.10 5.83
C ILE A 167 0.22 -5.54 4.79
N ILE A 168 0.40 -6.85 4.65
CA ILE A 168 1.31 -7.44 3.70
C ILE A 168 0.52 -7.68 2.41
N ASP A 169 0.86 -6.97 1.34
CA ASP A 169 0.40 -7.24 -0.01
C ASP A 169 1.08 -8.52 -0.53
N TYR A 170 0.48 -9.66 -0.20
CA TYR A 170 1.03 -10.98 -0.50
C TYR A 170 0.55 -11.42 -1.88
N ASN A 171 1.26 -11.02 -2.92
CA ASN A 171 0.98 -11.34 -4.33
C ASN A 171 1.87 -12.46 -4.89
N LYS A 172 2.80 -12.96 -4.08
CA LYS A 172 3.72 -14.08 -4.32
C LYS A 172 4.74 -13.80 -5.44
N LEU A 173 4.94 -12.53 -5.80
CA LEU A 173 5.80 -12.11 -6.92
C LEU A 173 6.69 -10.93 -6.56
N GLN A 174 7.99 -11.15 -6.64
CA GLN A 174 9.02 -10.10 -6.58
C GLN A 174 9.33 -9.54 -7.98
N SER A 175 10.43 -8.79 -8.12
CA SER A 175 10.87 -8.23 -9.41
C SER A 175 11.36 -9.31 -10.38
N TYR A 176 12.07 -10.32 -9.86
CA TYR A 176 12.74 -11.35 -10.67
C TYR A 176 11.97 -12.67 -10.78
N GLY A 177 10.91 -12.88 -10.00
CA GLY A 177 10.17 -14.14 -10.01
C GLY A 177 9.24 -14.31 -8.83
N LEU A 178 8.78 -15.56 -8.64
CA LEU A 178 7.94 -15.92 -7.50
C LEU A 178 8.75 -15.82 -6.20
N THR A 179 8.09 -15.43 -5.10
CA THR A 179 8.73 -15.36 -3.78
C THR A 179 9.39 -16.68 -3.40
N LYS A 180 8.70 -17.81 -3.63
CA LYS A 180 9.22 -19.16 -3.35
C LYS A 180 10.56 -19.49 -4.03
N ASP A 181 10.82 -18.89 -5.20
CA ASP A 181 12.01 -19.16 -6.00
C ASP A 181 13.14 -18.16 -5.72
N VAL A 182 12.77 -16.91 -5.37
CA VAL A 182 13.73 -15.84 -5.06
C VAL A 182 14.18 -15.92 -3.59
N LEU A 183 13.24 -15.87 -2.67
CA LEU A 183 13.47 -16.06 -1.23
C LEU A 183 12.13 -16.40 -0.56
N ASP A 184 11.97 -17.68 -0.22
CA ASP A 184 10.72 -18.21 0.29
C ASP A 184 10.35 -17.60 1.66
N LEU A 185 9.05 -17.31 1.82
CA LEU A 185 8.47 -16.66 2.98
C LEU A 185 7.74 -17.63 3.90
N GLU A 186 7.45 -18.85 3.45
CA GLU A 186 6.65 -19.79 4.25
C GLU A 186 7.44 -20.45 5.39
N PRO A 187 6.79 -20.81 6.52
CA PRO A 187 5.43 -20.45 6.91
C PRO A 187 5.33 -18.98 7.33
N LEU A 188 4.58 -18.14 6.60
CA LEU A 188 4.59 -16.69 6.80
C LEU A 188 3.79 -16.28 8.05
N MET A 189 2.65 -16.93 8.31
CA MET A 189 1.88 -16.66 9.51
C MET A 189 2.66 -16.93 10.79
N ASP A 190 3.40 -18.05 10.83
CA ASP A 190 4.17 -18.46 12.00
C ASP A 190 5.30 -17.48 12.29
N LYS A 191 5.94 -16.93 11.26
CA LYS A 191 6.94 -15.87 11.41
C LYS A 191 6.32 -14.67 12.14
N TRP A 192 5.27 -14.05 11.62
CA TRP A 192 4.64 -12.90 12.28
C TRP A 192 4.11 -13.21 13.69
N LYS A 193 3.52 -14.39 13.89
CA LYS A 193 3.06 -14.85 15.21
C LYS A 193 4.22 -14.97 16.21
N SER A 194 5.36 -15.54 15.80
CA SER A 194 6.56 -15.65 16.64
C SER A 194 7.16 -14.31 17.03
N PHE A 195 6.99 -13.27 16.20
CA PHE A 195 7.37 -11.89 16.52
C PHE A 195 6.34 -11.17 17.42
N GLY A 196 5.27 -11.86 17.85
CA GLY A 196 4.32 -11.39 18.85
C GLY A 196 3.14 -10.59 18.31
N PHE A 197 2.89 -10.63 17.00
CA PHE A 197 1.73 -9.98 16.39
C PHE A 197 0.45 -10.79 16.60
N ALA A 198 -0.69 -10.11 16.68
CA ALA A 198 -1.97 -10.72 16.35
C ALA A 198 -2.08 -10.78 14.82
N ILE A 199 -2.54 -11.90 14.27
CA ILE A 199 -2.45 -12.15 12.83
C ILE A 199 -3.74 -12.73 12.26
N GLU A 200 -4.10 -12.28 11.06
CA GLU A 200 -5.19 -12.80 10.24
C GLU A 200 -4.77 -12.78 8.77
N GLU A 201 -5.42 -13.63 7.95
CA GLU A 201 -5.29 -13.63 6.50
C GLU A 201 -6.62 -13.25 5.86
N VAL A 202 -6.57 -12.67 4.66
CA VAL A 202 -7.77 -12.23 3.95
C VAL A 202 -7.57 -12.27 2.44
N ASP A 203 -8.63 -12.48 1.68
CA ASP A 203 -8.60 -12.18 0.24
C ASP A 203 -8.48 -10.67 0.04
N GLY A 204 -7.31 -10.24 -0.45
CA GLY A 204 -6.97 -8.84 -0.68
C GLY A 204 -7.75 -8.18 -1.81
N HIS A 205 -8.59 -8.93 -2.55
CA HIS A 205 -9.50 -8.41 -3.57
C HIS A 205 -10.98 -8.51 -3.16
N ASN A 206 -11.29 -9.10 -1.99
CA ASN A 206 -12.64 -9.15 -1.47
C ASN A 206 -12.91 -7.94 -0.56
N ILE A 207 -13.57 -6.92 -1.12
CA ILE A 207 -13.93 -5.69 -0.42
C ILE A 207 -14.72 -5.95 0.88
N LYS A 208 -15.63 -6.92 0.88
CA LYS A 208 -16.47 -7.21 2.05
C LYS A 208 -15.64 -7.81 3.19
N GLU A 209 -14.74 -8.74 2.86
CA GLU A 209 -13.86 -9.35 3.84
C GLU A 209 -12.84 -8.33 4.38
N LEU A 210 -12.20 -7.55 3.51
CA LEU A 210 -11.30 -6.46 3.90
C LEU A 210 -11.99 -5.48 4.86
N LYS A 211 -13.19 -5.00 4.51
CA LYS A 211 -13.95 -4.06 5.35
C LYS A 211 -14.31 -4.69 6.69
N SER A 212 -14.80 -5.93 6.69
CA SER A 212 -15.13 -6.67 7.90
C SER A 212 -13.92 -6.83 8.81
N LEU A 213 -12.77 -7.25 8.27
CA LEU A 213 -11.54 -7.43 9.04
C LEU A 213 -11.00 -6.10 9.56
N PHE A 214 -10.87 -5.09 8.69
CA PHE A 214 -10.30 -3.80 9.09
C PHE A 214 -11.15 -3.07 10.13
N SER A 215 -12.48 -3.22 10.11
CA SER A 215 -13.38 -2.64 11.11
C SER A 215 -13.22 -3.24 12.52
N LYS A 216 -12.66 -4.45 12.63
CA LYS A 216 -12.43 -5.15 13.91
C LYS A 216 -11.10 -4.80 14.54
N LEU A 217 -10.26 -4.05 13.83
CA LEU A 217 -8.92 -3.73 14.31
C LEU A 217 -9.01 -2.81 15.54
N PRO A 218 -8.14 -2.97 16.55
CA PRO A 218 -7.07 -3.97 16.59
C PRO A 218 -7.60 -5.34 16.99
N LEU A 219 -7.01 -6.40 16.43
CA LEU A 219 -7.39 -7.78 16.74
C LEU A 219 -7.09 -8.16 18.20
N ASN A 220 -6.15 -7.45 18.81
CA ASN A 220 -5.77 -7.64 20.20
C ASN A 220 -5.42 -6.29 20.83
N LYS A 221 -5.83 -6.08 22.09
CA LYS A 221 -5.65 -4.81 22.80
C LYS A 221 -4.19 -4.52 23.18
N THR A 222 -3.32 -5.52 23.21
CA THR A 222 -1.93 -5.41 23.68
C THR A 222 -0.89 -5.85 22.65
N LYS A 223 -1.30 -6.23 21.43
CA LYS A 223 -0.38 -6.63 20.36
C LYS A 223 -0.57 -5.79 19.10
N PRO A 224 0.50 -5.49 18.35
CA PRO A 224 0.35 -5.00 16.98
C PRO A 224 -0.34 -6.06 16.10
N THR A 225 -0.97 -5.62 15.01
CA THR A 225 -1.65 -6.51 14.08
C THR A 225 -0.87 -6.68 12.78
N ALA A 226 -0.77 -7.91 12.28
CA ALA A 226 -0.30 -8.23 10.93
C ALA A 226 -1.46 -8.82 10.13
N ILE A 227 -1.64 -8.39 8.89
CA ILE A 227 -2.67 -8.90 7.99
C ILE A 227 -2.00 -9.34 6.72
N ILE A 228 -2.12 -10.62 6.38
CA ILE A 228 -1.66 -11.15 5.10
C ILE A 228 -2.81 -11.02 4.11
N ALA A 229 -2.73 -10.05 3.21
CA ALA A 229 -3.72 -9.85 2.16
C ALA A 229 -3.28 -10.63 0.91
N HIS A 230 -4.00 -11.70 0.58
CA HIS A 230 -3.72 -12.51 -0.60
C HIS A 230 -4.20 -11.76 -1.84
N THR A 231 -3.27 -11.32 -2.68
CA THR A 231 -3.56 -10.52 -3.86
C THR A 231 -2.96 -11.13 -5.12
N ILE A 232 -3.29 -10.55 -6.27
CA ILE A 232 -2.74 -10.86 -7.58
C ILE A 232 -2.04 -9.60 -8.07
N LYS A 233 -0.73 -9.71 -8.34
CA LYS A 233 0.05 -8.63 -8.93
C LYS A 233 -0.53 -8.30 -10.30
N GLY A 234 -0.80 -7.02 -10.58
CA GLY A 234 -1.43 -6.62 -11.84
C GLY A 234 -2.96 -6.82 -11.90
N LYS A 235 -3.63 -7.07 -10.77
CA LYS A 235 -5.08 -7.34 -10.73
C LYS A 235 -5.90 -6.37 -11.58
N GLY A 236 -6.80 -6.92 -12.41
CA GLY A 236 -7.73 -6.17 -13.25
C GLY A 236 -7.32 -6.08 -14.72
N PHE A 237 -6.08 -6.46 -15.07
CA PHE A 237 -5.59 -6.48 -16.44
C PHE A 237 -4.97 -7.84 -16.76
N VAL A 238 -5.61 -8.62 -17.64
CA VAL A 238 -5.20 -10.00 -17.95
C VAL A 238 -3.74 -10.11 -18.38
N MET A 239 -3.23 -9.13 -19.15
CA MET A 239 -1.82 -9.14 -19.59
C MET A 239 -0.81 -8.92 -18.45
N ALA A 240 -1.24 -8.32 -17.34
CA ALA A 240 -0.41 -7.96 -16.19
C ALA A 240 -0.60 -8.90 -14.99
N GLU A 241 -1.75 -9.57 -14.87
CA GLU A 241 -2.04 -10.49 -13.78
C GLU A 241 -1.00 -11.60 -13.70
N GLY A 242 -0.27 -11.67 -12.57
CA GLY A 242 0.75 -12.70 -12.34
C GLY A 242 2.01 -12.57 -13.20
N ASN A 243 2.21 -11.46 -13.92
CA ASN A 243 3.30 -11.30 -14.87
C ASN A 243 4.44 -10.40 -14.30
N PRO A 244 5.65 -10.94 -14.03
CA PRO A 244 6.79 -10.15 -13.54
C PRO A 244 7.22 -9.02 -14.48
N GLN A 245 6.98 -9.13 -15.79
CA GLN A 245 7.32 -8.08 -16.76
C GLN A 245 6.55 -6.77 -16.52
N TRP A 246 5.43 -6.86 -15.81
CA TRP A 246 4.62 -5.71 -15.41
C TRP A 246 4.98 -5.19 -14.02
N HIS A 247 6.04 -5.71 -13.37
CA HIS A 247 6.55 -5.19 -12.10
C HIS A 247 7.01 -3.74 -12.24
N HIS A 248 7.84 -3.47 -13.25
CA HIS A 248 8.29 -2.13 -13.63
C HIS A 248 8.27 -2.04 -15.16
N LYS A 249 7.09 -1.74 -15.71
CA LYS A 249 6.89 -1.67 -17.16
C LYS A 249 7.38 -0.32 -17.67
N ASN A 250 8.11 -0.34 -18.77
CA ASN A 250 8.53 0.85 -19.51
C ASN A 250 8.05 0.78 -20.96
N LYS A 251 8.06 1.93 -21.64
CA LYS A 251 7.68 2.07 -23.06
C LYS A 251 6.31 1.45 -23.34
N ILE A 252 5.32 1.77 -22.50
CA ILE A 252 3.94 1.30 -22.70
C ILE A 252 3.43 1.81 -24.04
N THR A 253 2.95 0.92 -24.90
CA THR A 253 2.50 1.27 -26.26
C THR A 253 1.05 1.77 -26.26
N PRO A 254 0.63 2.54 -27.28
CA PRO A 254 -0.78 2.92 -27.44
C PRO A 254 -1.75 1.74 -27.45
N GLU A 255 -1.33 0.61 -28.03
CA GLU A 255 -2.11 -0.64 -28.05
C GLU A 255 -2.26 -1.21 -26.64
N GLU A 256 -1.17 -1.25 -25.86
CA GLU A 256 -1.22 -1.68 -24.46
C GLU A 256 -2.16 -0.78 -23.63
N PHE A 257 -2.13 0.55 -23.83
CA PHE A 257 -3.09 1.46 -23.23
C PHE A 257 -4.54 1.17 -23.66
N SER A 258 -4.77 0.95 -24.95
CA SER A 258 -6.11 0.61 -25.47
C SER A 258 -6.67 -0.65 -24.80
N VAL A 259 -5.86 -1.72 -24.66
CA VAL A 259 -6.32 -2.96 -24.02
C VAL A 259 -6.59 -2.75 -22.52
N MET A 260 -5.80 -1.91 -21.83
CA MET A 260 -6.09 -1.52 -20.45
C MET A 260 -7.44 -0.79 -20.36
N TYR A 261 -7.71 0.21 -21.20
CA TYR A 261 -9.00 0.92 -21.18
C TYR A 261 -10.18 0.00 -21.52
N GLN A 262 -10.03 -0.91 -22.49
CA GLN A 262 -11.06 -1.90 -22.81
C GLN A 262 -11.38 -2.82 -21.62
N SER A 263 -10.38 -3.16 -20.80
CA SER A 263 -10.57 -4.00 -19.60
C SER A 263 -11.32 -3.27 -18.46
N LEU A 264 -11.44 -1.94 -18.54
CA LEU A 264 -12.12 -1.11 -17.54
C LEU A 264 -13.54 -0.70 -17.95
N ASN A 265 -13.92 -0.92 -19.20
CA ASN A 265 -15.31 -0.76 -19.66
C ASN A 265 -16.19 -1.92 -19.16
#